data_AF-A0A0K0DIG4-F1
#
_entry.id   AF-A0A0K0DIG4-F1
#
_cell.length_a   1.000
_cell.length_b   1.000
_cell.length_c   1.000
_cell.angle_alpha   90.00
_cell.angle_beta   90.00
_cell.angle_gamma   90.00
#
_symmetry.space_group_name_H-M   'P 1'
#
loop_
_entity.id
_entity.type
_entity.pdbx_description
1 polymer ?
#
loop_
_entity_poly.entity_id
_entity_poly.type
_entity_poly.pdbx_seq_one_letter_code
_entity_poly.pdbx_strand_id
1 'polypeptide(L)'
;MRRYPERQHNLMDHVMITLENYASSLETEVEERLLELKEEKKKCDILLYRMLPKQVAERLKLGENVEPESYDSVTVFFSDVVGFTTIASRGSPMQVVTLLNDLYTLFDSTIEEHDVYKHLGPVVAGVVGLKMPRYGLFGDTVNTASRMESSGKPACVHMSSNACELLNNTHNGYITEPRGEIIIKGKGTMQTYWLLGHEFGIDIRSPSTKEVMAAI
;
A
#
# COMPACT_ATOMS: atom_id res chain seq x y z
N MET A 1 -9.63 53.73 73.27
CA MET A 1 -8.40 53.09 72.72
C MET A 1 -8.68 51.61 72.63
N ARG A 2 -8.48 50.84 71.56
CA ARG A 2 -7.88 51.00 70.22
C ARG A 2 -8.61 50.00 69.31
N ARG A 3 -8.81 50.37 68.04
CA ARG A 3 -9.21 49.47 66.95
C ARG A 3 -8.17 48.35 66.79
N TYR A 4 -8.61 47.14 66.49
CA TYR A 4 -7.86 46.22 65.64
C TYR A 4 -8.80 45.72 64.52
N PRO A 5 -8.41 45.85 63.24
CA PRO A 5 -9.31 45.61 62.11
C PRO A 5 -9.29 44.13 61.69
N GLU A 6 -10.48 43.57 61.44
CA GLU A 6 -10.66 42.37 60.64
C GLU A 6 -10.26 42.65 59.19
N ARG A 7 -9.00 42.39 58.83
CA ARG A 7 -8.53 42.45 57.44
C ARG A 7 -7.44 41.41 57.19
N GLN A 8 -7.84 40.15 57.13
CA GLN A 8 -7.02 39.10 56.50
C GLN A 8 -7.82 38.18 55.56
N HIS A 9 -9.16 38.33 55.50
CA HIS A 9 -10.02 37.43 54.74
C HIS A 9 -10.09 37.74 53.22
N ASN A 10 -9.82 38.98 52.77
CA ASN A 10 -9.98 39.33 51.35
C ASN A 10 -8.81 38.92 50.43
N LEU A 11 -7.58 38.78 50.96
CA LEU A 11 -6.41 38.51 50.11
C LEU A 11 -6.26 37.00 49.83
N MET A 12 -6.48 36.17 50.85
CA MET A 12 -6.46 34.72 50.68
C MET A 12 -7.59 34.27 49.76
N ASP A 13 -8.80 34.78 49.97
CA ASP A 13 -9.96 34.45 49.11
C ASP A 13 -9.72 34.91 47.67
N HIS A 14 -9.15 36.10 47.46
CA HIS A 14 -8.76 36.55 46.13
C HIS A 14 -7.71 35.63 45.50
N VAL A 15 -6.66 35.26 46.24
CA VAL A 15 -5.61 34.34 45.74
C VAL A 15 -6.20 32.96 45.42
N MET A 16 -7.11 32.45 46.25
CA MET A 16 -7.81 31.17 46.05
C MET A 16 -8.68 31.20 44.80
N ILE A 17 -9.50 32.23 44.61
CA ILE A 17 -10.34 32.42 43.41
C ILE A 17 -9.46 32.57 42.17
N THR A 18 -8.33 33.29 42.27
CA THR A 18 -7.42 33.44 41.13
C THR A 18 -6.79 32.09 40.75
N LEU A 19 -6.38 31.28 41.75
CA LEU A 19 -5.83 29.94 41.53
C LEU A 19 -6.88 28.98 40.96
N GLU A 20 -8.12 29.03 41.42
CA GLU A 20 -9.23 28.23 40.88
C GLU A 20 -9.53 28.61 39.43
N ASN A 21 -9.54 29.91 39.11
CA ASN A 21 -9.71 30.39 37.74
C ASN A 21 -8.55 29.97 36.84
N TYR A 22 -7.30 30.03 37.34
CA TYR A 22 -6.14 29.53 36.58
C TYR A 22 -6.22 28.03 36.37
N ALA A 23 -6.56 27.25 37.41
CA ALA A 23 -6.70 25.80 37.31
C ALA A 23 -7.79 25.40 36.32
N SER A 24 -8.96 26.02 36.39
CA SER A 24 -10.06 25.79 35.45
C SER A 24 -9.70 26.19 34.02
N SER A 25 -9.04 27.34 33.84
CA SER A 25 -8.58 27.77 32.51
C SER A 25 -7.52 26.84 31.93
N LEU A 26 -6.58 26.35 32.76
CA LEU A 26 -5.57 25.37 32.37
C LEU A 26 -6.19 24.03 32.00
N GLU A 27 -7.18 23.56 32.77
CA GLU A 27 -7.91 22.33 32.45
C GLU A 27 -8.59 22.43 31.08
N THR A 28 -9.29 23.52 30.80
CA THR A 28 -9.89 23.77 29.47
C THR A 28 -8.83 23.79 28.37
N GLU A 29 -7.71 24.51 28.57
CA GLU A 29 -6.64 24.59 27.56
C GLU A 29 -5.97 23.23 27.32
N VAL A 30 -5.74 22.45 28.38
CA VAL A 30 -5.21 21.08 28.28
C VAL A 30 -6.19 20.19 27.52
N GLU A 31 -7.49 20.28 27.80
CA GLU A 31 -8.51 19.48 27.15
C GLU A 31 -8.62 19.80 25.66
N GLU A 32 -8.59 21.08 25.28
CA GLU A 32 -8.53 21.53 23.88
C GLU A 32 -7.27 20.99 23.17
N ARG A 33 -6.08 21.13 23.78
CA ARG A 33 -4.82 20.64 23.22
C ARG A 33 -4.79 19.11 23.08
N LEU A 34 -5.36 18.38 24.03
CA LEU A 34 -5.48 16.93 23.95
C LEU A 34 -6.38 16.51 22.78
N LEU A 35 -7.44 17.26 22.53
CA LEU A 35 -8.37 17.00 21.43
C LEU A 35 -7.68 17.25 20.07
N GLU A 36 -7.00 18.39 19.92
CA GLU A 36 -6.20 18.71 18.73
C GLU A 36 -5.12 17.65 18.47
N LEU A 37 -4.36 17.27 19.50
CA LEU A 37 -3.30 16.25 19.40
C LEU A 37 -3.89 14.90 18.98
N LYS A 38 -5.06 14.53 19.51
CA LYS A 38 -5.73 13.27 19.18
C LYS A 38 -6.20 13.24 17.73
N GLU A 39 -6.74 14.35 17.22
CA GLU A 39 -7.12 14.47 15.81
C GLU A 39 -5.91 14.41 14.89
N GLU A 40 -4.84 15.12 15.23
CA GLU A 40 -3.62 15.14 14.42
C GLU A 40 -2.92 13.78 14.40
N LYS A 41 -2.88 13.10 15.57
CA LYS A 41 -2.42 11.71 15.67
C LYS A 41 -3.24 10.78 14.77
N LYS A 42 -4.57 10.93 14.75
CA LYS A 42 -5.44 10.10 13.90
C LYS A 42 -5.14 10.29 12.41
N LYS A 43 -4.91 11.52 11.96
CA LYS A 43 -4.52 11.81 10.57
C LYS A 43 -3.17 11.18 10.22
N CYS A 44 -2.20 11.28 11.13
CA CYS A 44 -0.88 10.67 10.96
C CYS A 44 -0.96 9.14 10.85
N ASP A 45 -1.75 8.50 11.73
CA ASP A 45 -1.96 7.05 11.72
C ASP A 45 -2.60 6.59 10.40
N ILE A 46 -3.63 7.29 9.91
CA ILE A 46 -4.27 6.99 8.62
C ILE A 46 -3.27 7.07 7.48
N LEU A 47 -2.43 8.12 7.45
CA LEU A 47 -1.41 8.26 6.42
C LEU A 47 -0.38 7.12 6.49
N LEU A 48 0.03 6.74 7.69
CA LEU A 48 1.01 5.66 7.90
C LEU A 48 0.47 4.32 7.40
N TYR A 49 -0.79 4.00 7.69
CA TYR A 49 -1.43 2.77 7.20
C TYR A 49 -1.69 2.76 5.69
N ARG A 50 -1.74 3.93 5.04
CA ARG A 50 -1.80 4.01 3.57
C ARG A 50 -0.45 3.73 2.90
N MET A 51 0.65 3.88 3.64
CA MET A 51 2.00 3.71 3.09
C MET A 51 2.62 2.37 3.45
N LEU A 52 2.19 1.75 4.56
CA LEU A 52 2.80 0.56 5.12
C LEU A 52 1.74 -0.44 5.62
N PRO A 53 2.05 -1.76 5.59
CA PRO A 53 1.22 -2.76 6.27
C PRO A 53 1.00 -2.41 7.75
N LYS A 54 -0.20 -2.66 8.27
CA LYS A 54 -0.59 -2.29 9.65
C LYS A 54 0.39 -2.84 10.69
N GLN A 55 0.84 -4.09 10.53
CA GLN A 55 1.79 -4.73 11.44
C GLN A 55 3.13 -3.96 11.51
N VAL A 56 3.62 -3.50 10.36
CA VAL A 56 4.86 -2.73 10.25
C VAL A 56 4.66 -1.32 10.82
N ALA A 57 3.53 -0.68 10.49
CA ALA A 57 3.17 0.65 10.99
C ALA A 57 3.07 0.69 12.53
N GLU A 58 2.44 -0.31 13.16
CA GLU A 58 2.33 -0.37 14.63
C GLU A 58 3.70 -0.52 15.30
N ARG A 59 4.58 -1.39 14.77
CA ARG A 59 5.94 -1.54 15.30
C ARG A 59 6.75 -0.25 15.19
N LEU A 60 6.63 0.47 14.07
CA LEU A 60 7.27 1.77 13.89
C LEU A 60 6.72 2.83 14.85
N LYS A 61 5.41 2.84 15.13
CA LYS A 61 4.78 3.74 16.12
C LYS A 61 5.29 3.50 17.53
N LEU A 62 5.65 2.25 17.86
CA LEU A 62 6.26 1.87 19.13
C LEU A 62 7.77 2.24 19.21
N GLY A 63 8.35 2.76 18.12
CA GLY A 63 9.78 3.06 18.03
C GLY A 63 10.65 1.80 17.93
N GLU A 64 10.05 0.66 17.61
CA GLU A 64 10.77 -0.61 17.43
C GLU A 64 11.45 -0.67 16.08
N ASN A 65 12.58 -1.37 16.03
CA ASN A 65 13.21 -1.69 14.76
C ASN A 65 12.41 -2.80 14.07
N VAL A 66 12.09 -2.60 12.79
CA VAL A 66 11.39 -3.60 11.98
C VAL A 66 12.43 -4.49 11.32
N GLU A 67 12.67 -5.65 11.92
CA GLU A 67 13.55 -6.67 11.34
C GLU A 67 12.94 -7.24 10.04
N PRO A 68 13.77 -7.61 9.05
CA PRO A 68 13.30 -8.26 7.83
C PRO A 68 12.55 -9.57 8.15
N GLU A 69 11.40 -9.76 7.50
CA GLU A 69 10.58 -10.95 7.64
C GLU A 69 10.72 -11.83 6.40
N SER A 70 10.98 -13.12 6.61
CA SER A 70 10.95 -14.12 5.54
C SER A 70 9.55 -14.70 5.40
N TYR A 71 9.06 -14.71 4.17
CA TYR A 71 7.81 -15.35 3.82
C TYR A 71 8.10 -16.54 2.92
N ASP A 72 7.62 -17.72 3.31
CA ASP A 72 7.83 -18.95 2.56
C ASP A 72 7.10 -18.95 1.21
N SER A 73 5.99 -18.22 1.12
CA SER A 73 5.15 -18.15 -0.07
C SER A 73 4.50 -16.78 -0.23
N VAL A 74 4.95 -15.99 -1.21
CA VAL A 74 4.34 -14.70 -1.57
C VAL A 74 4.20 -14.48 -3.07
N THR A 75 3.49 -13.39 -3.34
CA THR A 75 2.97 -13.01 -4.63
C THR A 75 3.76 -11.95 -5.34
N VAL A 76 4.37 -12.35 -6.45
CA VAL A 76 4.93 -11.51 -7.50
C VAL A 76 3.95 -10.95 -8.54
N PHE A 77 3.24 -9.83 -8.38
CA PHE A 77 2.57 -9.18 -9.54
C PHE A 77 3.42 -8.04 -10.09
N PHE A 78 3.73 -8.10 -11.39
CA PHE A 78 4.36 -7.02 -12.14
C PHE A 78 3.47 -6.66 -13.32
N SER A 79 3.22 -5.37 -13.50
CA SER A 79 2.58 -4.80 -14.67
C SER A 79 3.45 -3.68 -15.23
N ASP A 80 3.55 -3.62 -16.56
CA ASP A 80 4.12 -2.49 -17.29
C ASP A 80 3.06 -1.95 -18.24
N VAL A 81 3.15 -0.65 -18.51
CA VAL A 81 2.28 0.05 -19.46
C VAL A 81 2.93 -0.02 -20.84
N VAL A 82 2.25 -0.70 -21.76
CA VAL A 82 2.79 -0.94 -23.10
C VAL A 82 3.02 0.38 -23.81
N GLY A 83 4.27 0.66 -24.17
CA GLY A 83 4.60 1.90 -24.88
C GLY A 83 4.63 3.14 -23.98
N PHE A 84 4.78 2.98 -22.66
CA PHE A 84 4.96 4.11 -21.72
C PHE A 84 6.02 5.11 -22.18
N THR A 85 7.14 4.64 -22.76
CA THR A 85 8.18 5.52 -23.31
C THR A 85 7.64 6.43 -24.42
N THR A 86 6.77 5.90 -25.29
CA THR A 86 6.11 6.67 -26.35
C THR A 86 5.13 7.68 -25.77
N ILE A 87 4.32 7.27 -24.79
CA ILE A 87 3.35 8.14 -24.10
C ILE A 87 4.07 9.26 -23.37
N ALA A 88 5.14 8.95 -22.65
CA ALA A 88 5.98 9.92 -21.94
C ALA A 88 6.72 10.87 -22.89
N SER A 89 7.09 10.40 -24.09
CA SER A 89 7.74 11.24 -25.10
C SER A 89 6.79 12.19 -25.85
N ARG A 90 5.49 11.86 -25.93
CA ARG A 90 4.49 12.62 -26.70
C ARG A 90 3.54 13.43 -25.83
N GLY A 91 3.27 12.97 -24.61
CA GLY A 91 2.36 13.61 -23.65
C GLY A 91 3.05 14.69 -22.83
N SER A 92 2.27 15.64 -22.32
CA SER A 92 2.77 16.55 -21.30
C SER A 92 3.00 15.77 -19.99
N PRO A 93 3.99 16.16 -19.15
CA PRO A 93 4.23 15.51 -17.86
C PRO A 93 2.98 15.42 -16.98
N MET A 94 2.09 16.42 -17.05
CA MET A 94 0.82 16.41 -16.31
C MET A 94 -0.11 15.29 -16.78
N GLN A 95 -0.26 15.08 -18.09
CA GLN A 95 -1.11 14.02 -18.65
C GLN A 95 -0.57 12.62 -18.32
N VAL A 96 0.75 12.44 -18.34
CA VAL A 96 1.38 11.17 -17.97
C VAL A 96 1.13 10.87 -16.50
N VAL A 97 1.25 11.87 -15.62
CA VAL A 97 0.97 11.73 -14.19
C VAL A 97 -0.51 11.42 -13.94
N THR A 98 -1.43 12.09 -14.63
CA THR A 98 -2.86 11.79 -14.53
C THR A 98 -3.17 10.36 -14.95
N LEU A 99 -2.65 9.91 -16.11
CA LEU A 99 -2.83 8.54 -16.59
C LEU A 99 -2.34 7.50 -15.58
N LEU A 100 -1.13 7.70 -15.03
CA LEU A 100 -0.57 6.80 -14.03
C LEU A 100 -1.41 6.77 -12.77
N ASN A 101 -1.86 7.94 -12.28
CA ASN A 101 -2.71 8.00 -11.09
C ASN A 101 -4.05 7.30 -11.31
N ASP A 102 -4.69 7.47 -12.47
CA ASP A 102 -5.95 6.80 -12.79
C ASP A 102 -5.78 5.27 -12.84
N LEU A 103 -4.69 4.80 -13.46
CA LEU A 103 -4.34 3.38 -13.54
C LEU A 103 -4.04 2.78 -12.17
N TYR A 104 -3.25 3.44 -11.33
CA TYR A 104 -2.97 2.97 -9.98
C TYR A 104 -4.22 3.01 -9.09
N THR A 105 -5.09 4.01 -9.23
CA THR A 105 -6.36 4.08 -8.49
C THR A 105 -7.29 2.91 -8.86
N LEU A 106 -7.33 2.52 -10.14
CA LEU A 106 -8.08 1.36 -10.59
C LEU A 106 -7.54 0.05 -10.00
N PHE A 107 -6.21 -0.09 -9.97
CA PHE A 107 -5.56 -1.24 -9.33
C PHE A 107 -5.82 -1.27 -7.83
N ASP A 108 -5.66 -0.16 -7.13
CA ASP A 108 -5.90 -0.05 -5.69
C ASP A 108 -7.33 -0.47 -5.35
N SER A 109 -8.32 -0.01 -6.13
CA SER A 109 -9.73 -0.36 -5.94
C SER A 109 -9.98 -1.87 -6.12
N THR A 110 -9.34 -2.48 -7.13
CA THR A 110 -9.46 -3.93 -7.40
C THR A 110 -8.74 -4.77 -6.34
N ILE A 111 -7.62 -4.28 -5.82
CA ILE A 111 -6.84 -4.94 -4.76
C ILE A 111 -7.59 -4.87 -3.42
N GLU A 112 -8.17 -3.71 -3.08
CA GLU A 112 -8.99 -3.52 -1.87
C GLU A 112 -10.25 -4.39 -1.88
N GLU A 113 -10.92 -4.56 -3.03
CA GLU A 113 -12.13 -5.38 -3.14
C GLU A 113 -11.86 -6.87 -2.91
N HIS A 114 -10.67 -7.37 -3.25
CA HIS A 114 -10.36 -8.79 -3.19
C HIS A 114 -9.46 -9.21 -2.02
N ASP A 115 -8.94 -8.28 -1.20
CA ASP A 115 -8.02 -8.55 -0.07
C ASP A 115 -6.85 -9.47 -0.45
N VAL A 116 -6.31 -9.31 -1.67
CA VAL A 116 -5.32 -10.23 -2.22
C VAL A 116 -3.95 -9.63 -2.45
N TYR A 117 -2.97 -10.25 -1.81
CA TYR A 117 -1.64 -10.49 -2.35
C TYR A 117 -1.63 -11.99 -2.82
N LYS A 118 -1.73 -12.32 -4.13
CA LYS A 118 -1.71 -13.74 -4.63
C LYS A 118 -0.80 -14.16 -5.84
N HIS A 119 0.22 -14.98 -5.55
CA HIS A 119 1.25 -15.72 -6.30
C HIS A 119 2.24 -16.37 -5.27
N LEU A 120 3.15 -17.24 -5.73
CA LEU A 120 3.88 -18.25 -4.94
C LEU A 120 5.39 -18.16 -5.13
N GLY A 121 6.11 -18.05 -4.01
CA GLY A 121 7.56 -18.23 -3.94
C GLY A 121 8.15 -17.51 -2.72
N PRO A 122 9.34 -17.93 -2.24
CA PRO A 122 9.95 -17.33 -1.07
C PRO A 122 10.41 -15.89 -1.37
N VAL A 123 10.12 -14.97 -0.46
CA VAL A 123 10.58 -13.57 -0.51
C VAL A 123 10.86 -13.11 0.91
N VAL A 124 11.89 -12.28 1.04
CA VAL A 124 12.16 -11.52 2.24
C VAL A 124 11.55 -10.14 2.06
N ALA A 125 10.65 -9.75 2.95
CA ALA A 125 10.12 -8.40 2.99
C ALA A 125 10.78 -7.62 4.13
N GLY A 126 11.06 -6.35 3.93
CA GLY A 126 11.71 -5.55 4.96
C GLY A 126 11.57 -4.07 4.73
N VAL A 127 11.70 -3.30 5.81
CA VAL A 127 11.72 -1.84 5.75
C VAL A 127 13.16 -1.37 5.53
N VAL A 128 13.38 -0.63 4.46
CA VAL A 128 14.68 0.02 4.19
C VAL A 128 14.58 1.49 4.56
N GLY A 129 15.51 1.94 5.41
CA GLY A 129 15.68 3.34 5.79
C GLY A 129 14.95 3.75 7.07
N LEU A 130 15.66 4.42 7.99
CA LEU A 130 15.13 4.83 9.29
C LEU A 130 14.33 6.14 9.25
N LYS A 131 14.64 7.04 8.30
CA LYS A 131 14.01 8.37 8.17
C LYS A 131 12.93 8.43 7.10
N MET A 132 12.97 7.50 6.14
CA MET A 132 11.97 7.32 5.08
C MET A 132 11.76 5.81 4.87
N PRO A 133 10.97 5.16 5.74
CA PRO A 133 10.77 3.72 5.68
C PRO A 133 10.09 3.34 4.37
N ARG A 134 10.77 2.54 3.54
CA ARG A 134 10.19 1.94 2.34
C ARG A 134 10.08 0.44 2.55
N TYR A 135 8.86 -0.08 2.49
CA TYR A 135 8.65 -1.53 2.52
C TYR A 135 9.06 -2.12 1.16
N GLY A 136 10.10 -2.95 1.16
CA GLY A 136 10.65 -3.58 -0.04
C GLY A 136 10.47 -5.09 0.01
N LEU A 137 10.23 -5.68 -1.16
CA LEU A 137 10.24 -7.12 -1.38
C LEU A 137 11.55 -7.52 -2.07
N PHE A 138 12.27 -8.45 -1.46
CA PHE A 138 13.57 -8.93 -1.94
C PHE A 138 13.55 -10.44 -2.07
N GLY A 139 13.90 -10.94 -3.24
CA GLY A 139 13.95 -12.38 -3.44
C GLY A 139 14.09 -12.76 -4.89
N ASP A 140 14.48 -14.00 -5.09
CA ASP A 140 14.58 -14.59 -6.41
C ASP A 140 13.20 -14.70 -7.09
N THR A 141 12.12 -14.84 -6.32
CA THR A 141 10.73 -14.74 -6.80
C THR A 141 10.43 -13.36 -7.42
N VAL A 142 10.86 -12.27 -6.78
CA VAL A 142 10.71 -10.89 -7.28
C VAL A 142 11.47 -10.72 -8.60
N ASN A 143 12.72 -11.19 -8.64
CA ASN A 143 13.56 -11.11 -9.83
C ASN A 143 13.01 -11.95 -11.00
N THR A 144 12.45 -13.12 -10.70
CA THR A 144 11.85 -14.01 -11.70
C THR A 144 10.58 -13.37 -12.28
N ALA A 145 9.71 -12.83 -11.44
CA ALA A 145 8.49 -12.17 -11.88
C ALA A 145 8.77 -10.92 -12.74
N SER A 146 9.75 -10.09 -12.36
CA SER A 146 10.20 -8.97 -13.19
C SER A 146 10.74 -9.41 -14.56
N ARG A 147 11.52 -10.51 -14.61
CA ARG A 147 12.01 -11.05 -15.90
C ARG A 147 10.88 -11.66 -16.73
N MET A 148 9.90 -12.28 -16.09
CA MET A 148 8.73 -12.82 -16.77
C MET A 148 7.86 -11.73 -17.38
N GLU A 149 7.69 -10.60 -16.70
CA GLU A 149 7.01 -9.39 -17.21
C GLU A 149 7.70 -8.89 -18.48
N SER A 150 9.03 -8.73 -18.46
CA SER A 150 9.79 -8.27 -19.65
C SER A 150 9.67 -9.19 -20.87
N SER A 151 9.31 -10.45 -20.66
CA SER A 151 9.06 -11.43 -21.73
C SER A 151 7.59 -11.51 -22.16
N GLY A 152 6.73 -10.70 -21.54
CA GLY A 152 5.29 -10.66 -21.74
C GLY A 152 4.90 -10.18 -23.12
N LYS A 153 3.60 -10.27 -23.42
CA LYS A 153 3.01 -9.72 -24.64
C LYS A 153 2.00 -8.65 -24.24
N PRO A 154 1.88 -7.57 -25.03
CA PRO A 154 0.85 -6.56 -24.84
C PRO A 154 -0.55 -7.19 -24.67
N ALA A 155 -1.33 -6.63 -23.75
CA ALA A 155 -2.69 -7.06 -23.44
C ALA A 155 -2.85 -8.55 -23.04
N CYS A 156 -1.76 -9.22 -22.61
CA CYS A 156 -1.80 -10.61 -22.18
C CYS A 156 -1.29 -10.74 -20.74
N VAL A 157 -2.02 -11.47 -19.90
CA VAL A 157 -1.58 -11.78 -18.54
C VAL A 157 -0.70 -13.03 -18.59
N HIS A 158 0.59 -12.85 -18.32
CA HIS A 158 1.59 -13.92 -18.31
C HIS A 158 1.74 -14.51 -16.91
N MET A 159 1.75 -15.83 -16.78
CA MET A 159 1.85 -16.49 -15.48
C MET A 159 2.82 -17.68 -15.48
N SER A 160 3.39 -17.97 -14.31
CA SER A 160 4.27 -19.11 -14.10
C SER A 160 3.45 -20.39 -13.90
N SER A 161 4.10 -21.56 -13.99
CA SER A 161 3.41 -22.84 -13.79
C SER A 161 2.73 -22.93 -12.43
N ASN A 162 3.44 -22.53 -11.37
CA ASN A 162 2.92 -22.56 -10.01
C ASN A 162 1.71 -21.62 -9.83
N ALA A 163 1.71 -20.47 -10.51
CA ALA A 163 0.56 -19.55 -10.50
C ALA A 163 -0.67 -20.20 -11.14
N CYS A 164 -0.47 -20.83 -12.30
CA CYS A 164 -1.53 -21.48 -13.07
C CYS A 164 -2.16 -22.63 -12.28
N GLU A 165 -1.33 -23.49 -11.69
CA GLU A 165 -1.78 -24.60 -10.86
C GLU A 165 -2.58 -24.11 -9.65
N LEU A 166 -2.10 -23.09 -8.94
CA LEU A 166 -2.82 -22.51 -7.80
C LEU A 166 -4.16 -21.91 -8.23
N LEU A 167 -4.18 -21.17 -9.33
CA LEU A 167 -5.41 -20.55 -9.86
C LEU A 167 -6.46 -21.61 -10.14
N ASN A 168 -6.07 -22.66 -10.87
CA ASN A 168 -6.96 -23.76 -11.23
C ASN A 168 -7.42 -24.57 -10.01
N ASN A 169 -6.58 -24.72 -8.98
CA ASN A 169 -6.91 -25.45 -7.76
C ASN A 169 -7.77 -24.66 -6.78
N THR A 170 -7.66 -23.33 -6.78
CA THR A 170 -8.33 -22.45 -5.79
C THR A 170 -9.62 -21.85 -6.34
N HIS A 171 -9.68 -21.61 -7.65
CA HIS A 171 -10.79 -20.92 -8.30
C HIS A 171 -11.17 -21.59 -9.63
N ASN A 172 -12.37 -22.15 -9.70
CA ASN A 172 -12.92 -22.71 -10.94
C ASN A 172 -13.36 -21.61 -11.90
N GLY A 173 -13.28 -21.88 -13.21
CA GLY A 173 -13.80 -20.99 -14.25
C GLY A 173 -12.75 -20.13 -14.94
N TYR A 174 -11.49 -20.13 -14.49
CA TYR A 174 -10.40 -19.45 -15.21
C TYR A 174 -9.91 -20.27 -16.41
N ILE A 175 -9.78 -19.61 -17.55
CA ILE A 175 -9.31 -20.23 -18.80
C ILE A 175 -7.84 -19.86 -18.98
N THR A 176 -6.97 -20.87 -19.05
CA THR A 176 -5.52 -20.68 -19.26
C THR A 176 -5.04 -21.46 -20.49
N GLU A 177 -4.01 -20.95 -21.16
CA GLU A 177 -3.35 -21.65 -22.27
C GLU A 177 -1.83 -21.76 -22.03
N PRO A 178 -1.18 -22.88 -22.41
CA PRO A 178 0.25 -23.00 -22.32
C PRO A 178 0.92 -22.08 -23.34
N ARG A 179 1.81 -21.20 -22.88
CA ARG A 179 2.68 -20.39 -23.74
C ARG A 179 3.76 -21.24 -24.38
N GLY A 180 4.21 -22.27 -23.67
CA GLY A 180 5.38 -23.09 -23.99
C GLY A 180 6.56 -22.78 -23.08
N GLU A 181 7.69 -23.40 -23.40
CA GLU A 181 8.95 -23.20 -22.71
C GLU A 181 9.60 -21.87 -23.12
N ILE A 182 9.94 -21.06 -22.11
CA ILE A 182 10.67 -19.80 -22.30
C ILE A 182 11.95 -19.81 -21.48
N ILE A 183 13.00 -19.18 -22.02
CA ILE A 183 14.26 -19.04 -21.31
C ILE A 183 14.19 -17.78 -20.45
N ILE A 184 14.14 -17.93 -19.13
CA ILE A 184 14.28 -16.84 -18.18
C ILE A 184 15.74 -16.76 -17.73
N LYS A 185 16.38 -15.61 -17.97
CA LYS A 185 17.77 -15.37 -17.57
C LYS A 185 17.94 -15.73 -16.09
N GLY A 186 18.96 -16.51 -15.75
CA GLY A 186 19.26 -16.93 -14.38
C GLY A 186 18.37 -18.05 -13.79
N LYS A 187 17.30 -18.45 -14.50
CA LYS A 187 16.44 -19.59 -14.12
C LYS A 187 16.51 -20.76 -15.10
N GLY A 188 16.88 -20.49 -16.35
CA GLY A 188 16.87 -21.48 -17.41
C GLY A 188 15.50 -21.57 -18.07
N THR A 189 15.16 -22.73 -18.58
CA THR A 189 13.91 -22.96 -19.29
C THR A 189 12.76 -23.15 -18.30
N MET A 190 11.68 -22.41 -18.48
CA MET A 190 10.47 -22.47 -17.65
C MET A 190 9.24 -22.62 -18.53
N GLN A 191 8.33 -23.52 -18.14
CA GLN A 191 7.01 -23.61 -18.74
C GLN A 191 6.13 -22.47 -18.22
N THR A 192 5.45 -21.77 -19.11
CA THR A 192 4.61 -20.63 -18.73
C THR A 192 3.25 -20.69 -19.40
N TYR A 193 2.32 -19.88 -18.91
CA TYR A 193 0.92 -19.89 -19.32
C TYR A 193 0.41 -18.47 -19.54
N TRP A 194 -0.61 -18.33 -20.39
CA TRP A 194 -1.40 -17.11 -20.52
C TRP A 194 -2.74 -17.29 -19.80
N LEU A 195 -3.19 -16.26 -19.08
CA LEU A 195 -4.58 -16.18 -18.64
C LEU A 195 -5.42 -15.63 -19.79
N LEU A 196 -6.46 -16.35 -20.18
CA LEU A 196 -7.37 -15.95 -21.26
C LEU A 196 -8.64 -15.27 -20.76
N GLY A 197 -9.04 -15.52 -19.51
CA GLY A 197 -10.22 -14.92 -18.91
C GLY A 197 -10.88 -15.85 -17.90
N HIS A 198 -12.14 -15.55 -17.59
CA HIS A 198 -12.99 -16.35 -16.73
C HIS A 198 -14.30 -16.68 -17.46
N GLU A 199 -14.83 -17.90 -17.32
CA GLU A 199 -16.03 -18.39 -18.02
C GLU A 199 -17.26 -17.51 -17.83
N PHE A 200 -17.35 -16.81 -16.70
CA PHE A 200 -18.42 -15.87 -16.36
C PHE A 200 -17.97 -14.40 -16.28
N GLY A 201 -16.74 -14.11 -16.72
CA GLY A 201 -16.11 -12.80 -16.62
C GLY A 201 -15.79 -12.17 -17.97
N ILE A 202 -15.02 -11.09 -17.95
CA ILE A 202 -14.57 -10.38 -19.15
C ILE A 202 -13.67 -11.30 -19.98
N ASP A 203 -14.03 -11.57 -21.24
CA ASP A 203 -13.13 -12.21 -22.19
C ASP A 203 -12.04 -11.21 -22.57
N ILE A 204 -10.82 -11.47 -22.07
CA ILE A 204 -9.64 -10.62 -22.27
C ILE A 204 -9.26 -10.57 -23.77
N ARG A 205 -9.80 -11.48 -24.59
CA ARG A 205 -9.60 -11.49 -26.06
C ARG A 205 -10.71 -10.80 -26.83
N SER A 206 -11.81 -10.37 -26.20
CA SER A 206 -12.88 -9.68 -26.91
C SER A 206 -12.31 -8.44 -27.62
N PRO A 207 -12.74 -8.10 -28.84
CA PRO A 207 -12.26 -6.91 -29.55
C PRO A 207 -12.36 -5.65 -28.69
N SER A 208 -13.46 -5.51 -27.95
CA SER A 208 -13.70 -4.45 -26.98
C SER A 208 -12.67 -4.41 -25.85
N THR A 209 -12.29 -5.56 -25.28
CA THR A 209 -11.29 -5.61 -24.20
C THR A 209 -9.87 -5.45 -24.73
N LYS A 210 -9.57 -5.96 -25.93
CA LYS A 210 -8.29 -5.72 -26.60
C LYS A 210 -8.10 -4.26 -26.98
N GLU A 211 -9.14 -3.58 -27.43
CA GLU A 211 -9.11 -2.15 -27.72
C GLU A 211 -8.90 -1.33 -26.44
N VAL A 212 -9.55 -1.70 -25.34
CA VAL A 212 -9.33 -1.07 -24.02
C VAL A 212 -7.92 -1.36 -23.49
N MET A 213 -7.43 -2.60 -23.58
CA MET A 213 -6.10 -3.00 -23.09
C MET A 213 -4.94 -2.58 -24.00
N ALA A 214 -5.20 -2.24 -25.26
CA ALA A 214 -4.22 -1.68 -26.19
C ALA A 214 -4.23 -0.14 -26.20
N ALA A 215 -5.27 0.48 -25.64
CA ALA A 215 -5.40 1.93 -25.48
C ALA A 215 -4.86 2.44 -24.12
N ILE A 216 -4.53 1.53 -23.21
CA ILE A 216 -3.79 1.79 -21.96
C ILE A 216 -2.32 1.46 -22.21
#